data_AF-B7Q6B5-F1
#
_entry.id   AF-B7Q6B5-F1
#
_cell.length_a   1.000
_cell.length_b   1.000
_cell.length_c   1.000
_cell.angle_alpha   90.00
_cell.angle_beta   90.00
_cell.angle_gamma   90.00
#
_symmetry.space_group_name_H-M   'P 1'
#
loop_
_entity.id
_entity.type
_entity.pdbx_description
1 polymer ?
#
loop_
_entity_poly.entity_id
_entity_poly.type
_entity_poly.pdbx_seq_one_letter_code
_entity_poly.pdbx_strand_id
1 'polypeptide(L)'
;MTAAPPVVSMLPSWASQDENSNTSLGSQENSERRRKRRSRWCCDEKEKVFIPGMPTVLPTNLDPNQERAYLLQLQIEELSRRLRTEDLGIPYNPEERSPSPEPIYNSAGKRLNTREYRVRKRLEDERHMHITEMFTINPDYKPPSDYK
;
A
#
# COMPACT_ATOMS: atom_id res chain seq x y z
N MET A 1 77.08 -18.70 1.61
CA MET A 1 76.47 -18.55 2.95
C MET A 1 76.38 -17.07 3.27
N THR A 2 75.20 -16.48 3.17
CA THR A 2 74.94 -15.12 3.67
C THR A 2 73.50 -15.08 4.16
N ALA A 3 73.32 -14.59 5.38
CA ALA A 3 72.09 -14.71 6.17
C ALA A 3 71.06 -13.65 5.76
N ALA A 4 69.77 -14.00 5.82
CA ALA A 4 68.67 -13.08 5.61
C ALA A 4 68.43 -12.19 6.85
N PRO A 5 68.13 -10.89 6.70
CA PRO A 5 67.84 -10.00 7.83
C PRO A 5 66.41 -10.20 8.39
N PRO A 6 66.16 -9.85 9.67
CA PRO A 6 64.88 -10.09 10.34
C PRO A 6 63.77 -9.14 9.85
N VAL A 7 62.55 -9.67 9.73
CA VAL A 7 61.32 -8.93 9.39
C VAL A 7 60.92 -8.06 10.58
N VAL A 8 61.01 -6.74 10.42
CA VAL A 8 60.48 -5.76 11.38
C VAL A 8 58.98 -5.58 11.12
N SER A 9 58.14 -6.04 12.04
CA SER A 9 56.70 -5.86 12.01
C SER A 9 56.31 -4.41 12.39
N MET A 10 56.04 -3.56 11.40
CA MET A 10 55.40 -2.25 11.62
C MET A 10 53.92 -2.47 11.95
N LEU A 11 53.54 -2.36 13.23
CA LEU A 11 52.14 -2.27 13.63
C LEU A 11 51.59 -0.88 13.26
N PRO A 12 50.34 -0.78 12.75
CA PRO A 12 49.75 0.51 12.39
C PRO A 12 49.44 1.38 13.62
N SER A 13 49.73 2.68 13.48
CA SER A 13 49.57 3.75 14.45
C SER A 13 48.09 4.06 14.74
N TRP A 14 47.42 3.21 15.50
CA TRP A 14 46.08 3.49 16.05
C TRP A 14 45.94 3.13 17.53
N ALA A 15 47.03 2.73 18.20
CA ALA A 15 47.04 2.51 19.63
C ALA A 15 47.36 3.82 20.38
N SER A 16 46.33 4.58 20.74
CA SER A 16 46.41 5.53 21.86
C SER A 16 45.03 5.81 22.46
N GLN A 17 44.85 5.22 23.65
CA GLN A 17 44.28 5.78 24.88
C GLN A 17 42.89 6.46 24.84
N ASP A 18 41.96 5.78 25.51
CA ASP A 18 40.74 6.32 26.09
C ASP A 18 41.03 7.49 27.03
N GLU A 19 40.52 8.69 26.70
CA GLU A 19 40.32 9.79 27.64
C GLU A 19 38.94 10.43 27.37
N ASN A 20 38.12 10.33 28.40
CA ASN A 20 36.74 10.74 28.49
C ASN A 20 36.58 12.27 28.30
N SER A 21 35.87 12.70 27.25
CA SER A 21 35.37 14.07 27.15
C SER A 21 33.94 14.10 26.60
N ASN A 22 33.01 14.40 27.50
CA ASN A 22 31.59 14.62 27.25
C ASN A 22 31.39 15.87 26.37
N THR A 23 30.95 15.67 25.14
CA THR A 23 30.43 16.74 24.27
C THR A 23 29.15 16.23 23.61
N SER A 24 28.01 16.54 24.26
CA SER A 24 26.69 16.39 23.66
C SER A 24 26.45 17.56 22.71
N LEU A 25 26.88 17.43 21.46
CA LEU A 25 26.57 18.39 20.41
C LEU A 25 25.94 17.69 19.21
N GLY A 26 24.64 17.90 19.04
CA GLY A 26 24.02 17.95 17.71
C GLY A 26 23.56 16.63 17.08
N SER A 27 22.70 15.86 17.75
CA SER A 27 21.90 14.78 17.14
C SER A 27 20.82 15.26 16.14
N GLN A 28 21.05 16.34 15.39
CA GLN A 28 20.05 16.93 14.48
C GLN A 28 20.30 16.62 12.98
N GLU A 29 21.53 16.34 12.56
CA GLU A 29 21.85 16.25 11.12
C GLU A 29 21.53 14.88 10.48
N ASN A 30 21.43 13.80 11.26
CA ASN A 30 21.12 12.46 10.71
C ASN A 30 19.62 12.20 10.49
N SER A 31 18.76 13.17 10.81
CA SER A 31 17.30 13.03 10.66
C SER A 31 16.80 13.33 9.23
N GLU A 32 17.57 14.06 8.43
CA GLU A 32 17.17 14.55 7.11
C GLU A 32 17.28 13.49 6.00
N ARG A 33 18.04 12.42 6.21
CA ARG A 33 18.21 11.32 5.23
C ARG A 33 17.22 10.17 5.41
N ARG A 34 16.41 10.18 6.46
CA ARG A 34 15.33 9.21 6.64
C ARG A 34 14.12 9.68 5.82
N ARG A 35 13.95 9.13 4.61
CA ARG A 35 12.73 9.29 3.81
C ARG A 35 11.52 9.16 4.74
N LYS A 36 10.76 10.25 4.93
CA LYS A 36 9.57 10.25 5.79
C LYS A 36 8.64 9.13 5.33
N ARG A 37 8.30 8.23 6.25
CA ARG A 37 7.38 7.11 5.96
C ARG A 37 6.07 7.69 5.45
N ARG A 38 5.63 7.24 4.27
CA ARG A 38 4.36 7.67 3.68
C ARG A 38 3.21 7.30 4.63
N SER A 39 2.35 8.27 4.94
CA SER A 39 1.12 8.04 5.70
C SER A 39 0.15 7.19 4.87
N ARG A 40 -0.59 6.31 5.54
CA ARG A 40 -1.67 5.51 4.93
C ARG A 40 -3.03 6.21 4.96
N TRP A 41 -3.12 7.33 5.67
CA TRP A 41 -4.33 8.15 5.74
C TRP A 41 -4.26 9.23 4.66
N CYS A 42 -5.34 9.36 3.87
CA CYS A 42 -5.50 10.49 2.95
C CYS A 42 -5.40 11.79 3.74
N CYS A 43 -4.36 12.58 3.46
CA CYS A 43 -4.16 13.90 4.05
C CYS A 43 -4.80 14.99 3.18
N ASP A 44 -5.15 14.67 1.93
CA ASP A 44 -5.71 15.60 0.96
C ASP A 44 -7.25 15.56 0.99
N GLU A 45 -7.88 16.73 1.07
CA GLU A 45 -9.32 16.92 1.09
C GLU A 45 -9.96 16.46 -0.23
N LYS A 46 -9.20 16.51 -1.33
CA LYS A 46 -9.62 16.04 -2.65
C LYS A 46 -9.77 14.52 -2.75
N GLU A 47 -9.16 13.77 -1.84
CA GLU A 47 -9.27 12.31 -1.74
C GLU A 47 -10.35 11.87 -0.74
N LYS A 48 -11.09 12.82 -0.12
CA LYS A 48 -12.25 12.46 0.70
C LYS A 48 -13.33 11.84 -0.18
N VAL A 49 -13.38 10.53 -0.06
CA VAL A 49 -14.41 9.66 -0.60
C VAL A 49 -15.79 10.12 -0.11
N PHE A 50 -16.56 10.72 -1.01
CA PHE A 50 -17.99 10.98 -0.80
C PHE A 50 -18.77 9.85 -1.50
N ILE A 51 -19.30 8.92 -0.71
CA ILE A 51 -20.20 7.89 -1.20
C ILE A 51 -21.60 8.51 -1.28
N PRO A 52 -22.13 8.79 -2.48
CA PRO A 52 -23.44 9.38 -2.61
C PRO A 52 -24.51 8.40 -2.10
N GLY A 53 -25.37 8.87 -1.19
CA GLY A 53 -26.53 8.10 -0.74
C GLY A 53 -26.29 7.11 0.42
N MET A 54 -25.09 7.02 0.98
CA MET A 54 -24.83 6.17 2.15
C MET A 54 -23.94 6.85 3.20
N PRO A 55 -24.43 7.09 4.43
CA PRO A 55 -23.62 7.69 5.49
C PRO A 55 -22.56 6.71 6.01
N THR A 56 -21.36 7.19 6.28
CA THR A 56 -20.27 6.38 6.86
C THR A 56 -20.40 6.17 8.37
N VAL A 57 -21.37 6.83 9.02
CA VAL A 57 -21.72 6.63 10.43
C VAL A 57 -22.72 5.49 10.54
N LEU A 58 -22.41 4.50 11.37
CA LEU A 58 -23.29 3.37 11.62
C LEU A 58 -24.44 3.82 12.55
N PRO A 59 -25.70 3.44 12.25
CA PRO A 59 -26.82 3.69 13.16
C PRO A 59 -26.67 2.85 14.44
N THR A 60 -27.28 3.30 15.54
CA THR A 60 -27.28 2.55 16.81
C THR A 60 -28.43 1.53 16.83
N ASN A 61 -28.23 0.38 17.49
CA ASN A 61 -29.18 -0.74 17.63
C ASN A 61 -29.38 -1.63 16.37
N LEU A 62 -28.34 -1.91 15.60
CA LEU A 62 -28.39 -2.96 14.56
C LEU A 62 -28.04 -4.33 15.15
N ASP A 63 -28.65 -5.38 14.60
CA ASP A 63 -28.17 -6.75 14.81
C ASP A 63 -26.77 -6.92 14.17
N PRO A 64 -25.84 -7.70 14.75
CA PRO A 64 -24.53 -7.98 14.16
C PRO A 64 -24.56 -8.37 12.67
N ASN A 65 -25.60 -9.07 12.21
CA ASN A 65 -25.72 -9.41 10.79
C ASN A 65 -26.11 -8.20 9.95
N GLN A 66 -26.99 -7.33 10.47
CA GLN A 66 -27.37 -6.08 9.80
C GLN A 66 -26.20 -5.08 9.77
N GLU A 67 -25.40 -5.02 10.84
CA GLU A 67 -24.18 -4.21 10.88
C GLU A 67 -23.19 -4.67 9.79
N ARG A 68 -22.95 -5.98 9.70
CA ARG A 68 -22.08 -6.55 8.65
C ARG A 68 -22.64 -6.29 7.25
N ALA A 69 -23.94 -6.48 7.05
CA ALA A 69 -24.58 -6.15 5.78
C ALA A 69 -24.43 -4.65 5.44
N TYR A 70 -24.55 -3.77 6.42
CA TYR A 70 -24.34 -2.34 6.20
C TYR A 70 -22.89 -2.02 5.78
N LEU A 71 -21.91 -2.61 6.46
CA LEU A 71 -20.49 -2.44 6.12
C LEU A 71 -20.15 -2.98 4.73
N LEU A 72 -20.64 -4.18 4.40
CA LEU A 72 -20.45 -4.78 3.07
C LEU A 72 -21.07 -3.90 1.99
N GLN A 73 -22.26 -3.34 2.24
CA GLN A 73 -22.92 -2.49 1.26
C GLN A 73 -22.14 -1.20 1.02
N LEU A 74 -21.59 -0.61 2.07
CA LEU A 74 -20.72 0.56 1.98
C LEU A 74 -19.47 0.26 1.15
N GLN A 75 -18.84 -0.89 1.38
CA GLN A 75 -17.67 -1.35 0.61
C GLN A 75 -18.00 -1.62 -0.85
N ILE A 76 -19.13 -2.26 -1.14
CA ILE A 76 -19.58 -2.54 -2.51
C ILE A 76 -19.83 -1.26 -3.28
N GLU A 77 -20.48 -0.25 -2.66
CA GLU A 77 -20.72 1.04 -3.30
C GLU A 77 -19.40 1.80 -3.53
N GLU A 78 -18.48 1.74 -2.58
CA GLU A 78 -17.14 2.32 -2.71
C GLU A 78 -16.37 1.73 -3.91
N LEU A 79 -16.30 0.40 -3.99
CA LEU A 79 -15.64 -0.30 -5.07
C LEU A 79 -16.32 -0.04 -6.41
N SER A 80 -17.66 -0.03 -6.42
CA SER A 80 -18.44 0.26 -7.64
C SER A 80 -18.20 1.69 -8.13
N ARG A 81 -18.11 2.68 -7.23
CA ARG A 81 -17.75 4.04 -7.61
C ARG A 81 -16.35 4.09 -8.21
N ARG A 82 -15.34 3.47 -7.58
CA ARG A 82 -13.96 3.43 -8.09
C ARG A 82 -13.86 2.80 -9.48
N LEU A 83 -14.62 1.74 -9.73
CA LEU A 83 -14.67 1.08 -11.04
C LEU A 83 -15.33 1.97 -12.12
N ARG A 84 -16.35 2.76 -11.76
CA ARG A 84 -17.03 3.71 -12.67
C ARG A 84 -16.21 4.95 -12.96
N THR A 85 -15.57 5.55 -11.95
CA THR A 85 -14.76 6.77 -12.10
C THR A 85 -13.35 6.48 -12.62
N GLU A 86 -12.98 5.21 -12.74
CA GLU A 86 -11.61 4.77 -13.07
C GLU A 86 -10.56 5.29 -12.07
N ASP A 87 -11.00 5.60 -10.85
CA ASP A 87 -10.13 5.95 -9.73
C ASP A 87 -9.54 4.68 -9.12
N LEU A 88 -8.51 4.17 -9.79
CA LEU A 88 -7.83 2.92 -9.44
C LEU A 88 -6.88 3.10 -8.24
N GLY A 89 -6.76 4.29 -7.64
CA GLY A 89 -5.83 4.55 -6.53
C GLY A 89 -4.36 4.35 -6.92
N ILE A 90 -4.05 4.42 -8.21
CA ILE A 90 -2.72 4.21 -8.75
C ILE A 90 -1.93 5.52 -8.63
N PRO A 91 -0.80 5.57 -7.91
CA PRO A 91 -0.03 6.79 -7.78
C PRO A 91 0.49 7.27 -9.15
N TYR A 92 0.35 8.56 -9.43
CA TYR A 92 0.83 9.18 -10.66
C TYR A 92 2.36 9.10 -10.77
N ASN A 93 3.06 9.24 -9.65
CA ASN A 93 4.51 9.15 -9.60
C ASN A 93 4.99 7.70 -9.82
N PRO A 94 5.91 7.46 -10.78
CA PRO A 94 6.41 6.11 -11.06
C PRO A 94 7.26 5.52 -9.93
N GLU A 95 7.97 6.36 -9.19
CA GLU A 95 8.85 5.94 -8.08
C GLU A 95 8.09 5.41 -6.86
N GLU A 96 6.82 5.80 -6.71
CA GLU A 96 5.94 5.32 -5.63
C GLU A 96 5.28 3.99 -5.96
N ARG A 97 5.52 3.44 -7.15
CA ARG A 97 4.88 2.23 -7.64
C ARG A 97 5.73 1.01 -7.29
N SER A 98 5.04 -0.06 -6.94
CA SER A 98 5.66 -1.39 -6.86
C SER A 98 6.16 -1.82 -8.26
N PRO A 99 7.27 -2.58 -8.35
CA PRO A 99 7.73 -3.12 -9.63
C PRO A 99 6.64 -3.96 -10.30
N SER A 100 6.50 -3.82 -11.63
CA SER A 100 5.49 -4.55 -12.40
C SER A 100 5.97 -5.99 -12.68
N PRO A 101 5.07 -6.98 -12.66
CA PRO A 101 5.36 -8.33 -13.15
C PRO A 101 5.61 -8.33 -14.66
N GLU A 102 6.17 -9.43 -15.14
CA GLU A 102 6.50 -9.67 -16.55
C GLU A 102 5.26 -9.59 -17.46
N PRO A 103 5.39 -9.07 -18.69
CA PRO A 103 4.26 -8.89 -19.60
C PRO A 103 3.73 -10.24 -20.12
N ILE A 104 2.42 -10.41 -20.08
CA ILE A 104 1.72 -11.56 -20.67
C ILE A 104 0.98 -11.07 -21.91
N TYR A 105 1.14 -11.76 -23.03
CA TYR A 105 0.54 -11.41 -24.32
C TYR A 105 -0.54 -12.42 -24.72
N ASN A 106 -1.54 -11.95 -25.47
CA ASN A 106 -2.50 -12.84 -26.14
C ASN A 106 -1.97 -13.34 -27.49
N SER A 107 -2.74 -14.19 -28.17
CA SER A 107 -2.41 -14.72 -29.51
C SER A 107 -2.25 -13.64 -30.60
N ALA A 108 -2.81 -12.45 -30.40
CA ALA A 108 -2.66 -11.30 -31.28
C ALA A 108 -1.47 -10.39 -30.91
N GLY A 109 -0.64 -10.77 -29.92
CA GLY A 109 0.51 -9.99 -29.48
C GLY A 109 0.16 -8.74 -28.64
N LYS A 110 -1.08 -8.61 -28.16
CA LYS A 110 -1.51 -7.53 -27.26
C LYS A 110 -1.23 -7.91 -25.81
N ARG A 111 -0.63 -6.99 -25.04
CA ARG A 111 -0.37 -7.19 -23.60
C ARG A 111 -1.69 -7.23 -22.82
N LEU A 112 -1.90 -8.29 -22.05
CA LEU A 112 -3.09 -8.51 -21.23
C LEU A 112 -2.95 -7.94 -19.82
N ASN A 113 -1.78 -8.07 -19.19
CA ASN A 113 -1.56 -7.72 -17.78
C ASN A 113 -1.02 -6.30 -17.60
N THR A 114 -1.66 -5.31 -18.21
CA THR A 114 -1.36 -3.91 -17.88
C THR A 114 -1.65 -3.65 -16.40
N ARG A 115 -1.02 -2.63 -15.84
CA ARG A 115 -1.21 -2.30 -14.43
C ARG A 115 -2.66 -1.93 -14.14
N GLU A 116 -3.25 -1.16 -15.05
CA GLU A 116 -4.64 -0.71 -15.01
C GLU A 116 -5.56 -1.94 -15.00
N TYR A 117 -5.30 -2.93 -15.87
CA TYR A 117 -6.03 -4.20 -15.86
C TYR A 117 -5.86 -4.96 -14.54
N ARG A 118 -4.62 -5.06 -14.01
CA ARG A 118 -4.35 -5.75 -12.74
C ARG A 118 -5.10 -5.12 -11.56
N VAL A 119 -5.13 -3.79 -11.48
CA VAL A 119 -5.80 -3.09 -10.38
C VAL A 119 -7.30 -3.15 -10.54
N ARG A 120 -7.83 -2.94 -11.76
CA ARG A 120 -9.26 -3.10 -12.06
C ARG A 120 -9.76 -4.50 -11.71
N LYS A 121 -9.04 -5.54 -12.14
CA LYS A 121 -9.38 -6.93 -11.82
C LYS A 121 -9.39 -7.20 -10.32
N ARG A 122 -8.41 -6.67 -9.57
CA ARG A 122 -8.40 -6.79 -8.10
C ARG A 122 -9.64 -6.16 -7.46
N LEU A 123 -10.03 -4.95 -7.90
CA LEU A 123 -11.22 -4.27 -7.38
C LEU A 123 -12.52 -5.01 -7.75
N GLU A 124 -12.58 -5.63 -8.94
CA GLU A 124 -13.69 -6.47 -9.38
C GLU A 124 -13.80 -7.75 -8.53
N ASP A 125 -12.67 -8.42 -8.28
CA ASP A 125 -12.58 -9.63 -7.44
C ASP A 125 -12.97 -9.31 -5.98
N GLU A 126 -12.49 -8.18 -5.42
CA GLU A 126 -12.88 -7.70 -4.09
C GLU A 126 -14.38 -7.39 -4.01
N ARG A 127 -14.93 -6.72 -5.03
CA ARG A 127 -16.38 -6.44 -5.13
C ARG A 127 -17.18 -7.74 -5.18
N HIS A 128 -16.73 -8.72 -5.98
CA HIS A 128 -17.37 -10.03 -6.09
C HIS A 128 -17.37 -10.78 -4.76
N MET A 129 -16.26 -10.77 -4.03
CA MET A 129 -16.14 -11.36 -2.70
C MET A 129 -17.18 -10.76 -1.74
N HIS A 130 -17.27 -9.43 -1.66
CA HIS A 130 -18.23 -8.76 -0.77
C HIS A 130 -19.69 -9.01 -1.16
N ILE A 131 -20.00 -9.06 -2.47
CA ILE A 131 -21.35 -9.41 -2.95
C ILE A 131 -21.70 -10.86 -2.56
N THR A 132 -20.75 -11.78 -2.68
CA THR A 132 -20.95 -13.18 -2.28
C THR A 132 -21.22 -13.29 -0.78
N GLU A 133 -20.42 -12.61 0.04
CA GLU A 133 -20.65 -12.52 1.49
C GLU A 133 -22.01 -11.89 1.81
N MET A 134 -22.41 -10.84 1.09
CA MET A 134 -23.70 -10.17 1.26
C MET A 134 -24.87 -11.14 1.04
N PHE A 135 -24.81 -11.96 -0.02
CA PHE A 135 -25.85 -12.95 -0.30
C PHE A 135 -25.99 -14.00 0.81
N THR A 136 -24.91 -14.33 1.52
CA THR A 136 -24.98 -15.26 2.66
C THR A 136 -25.73 -14.67 3.86
N ILE A 137 -25.69 -13.35 4.01
CA ILE A 137 -26.33 -12.63 5.14
C ILE A 137 -27.75 -12.19 4.77
N ASN A 138 -27.94 -11.70 3.55
CA ASN A 138 -29.20 -11.21 3.03
C ASN A 138 -29.49 -11.84 1.65
N PRO A 139 -30.32 -12.88 1.58
CA PRO A 139 -30.70 -13.52 0.32
C PRO A 139 -31.46 -12.61 -0.64
N ASP A 140 -32.16 -11.58 -0.14
CA ASP A 140 -32.93 -10.63 -0.94
C ASP A 140 -32.07 -9.47 -1.48
N TYR A 141 -30.76 -9.55 -1.29
CA TYR A 141 -29.83 -8.54 -1.74
C TYR A 141 -29.84 -8.39 -3.27
N LYS A 142 -29.80 -7.13 -3.74
CA LYS A 142 -29.71 -6.81 -5.16
C LYS A 142 -28.32 -6.22 -5.46
N PRO A 143 -27.48 -6.90 -6.25
CA PRO A 143 -26.17 -6.38 -6.59
C PRO A 143 -26.28 -5.14 -7.51
N PRO A 144 -25.22 -4.32 -7.59
CA PRO A 144 -25.17 -3.16 -8.49
C PRO A 144 -25.39 -3.56 -9.96
N SER A 145 -26.01 -2.68 -10.76
CA SER A 145 -26.31 -2.92 -12.18
C SER A 145 -25.09 -3.27 -13.04
N ASP A 146 -23.92 -2.79 -12.64
CA ASP A 146 -22.66 -2.92 -13.38
C ASP A 146 -21.89 -4.20 -13.01
N TYR A 147 -22.45 -5.05 -12.15
CA TYR A 147 -21.88 -6.32 -11.75
C TYR A 147 -22.33 -7.44 -12.71
N LYS A 148 -21.36 -8.18 -13.25
CA LYS A 148 -21.53 -9.28 -14.20
C LYS A 148 -20.64 -10.45 -13.81
#